data_AF-A0A961QVH2-F1
#
_entry.id   AF-A0A961QVH2-F1
#
_cell.length_a   1.000
_cell.length_b   1.000
_cell.length_c   1.000
_cell.angle_alpha   90.00
_cell.angle_beta   90.00
_cell.angle_gamma   90.00
#
_symmetry.space_group_name_H-M   'P 1'
#
loop_
_entity.id
_entity.type
_entity.pdbx_description
1 polymer ?
#
loop_
_entity_poly.entity_id
_entity_poly.type
_entity_poly.pdbx_seq_one_letter_code
_entity_poly.pdbx_strand_id
1 'polypeptide(L)'
;MHRSILAAILGLTLAAPAQADETIGPQDVLPPETEPACTQLAGFYDCLAGRGLSERGIRFARQLAADPRIGTPGMPVGFIELGAVDLVQVQFPFLANTNDQILLVNGSDGVVHLAATQFDAPADPGTLALLRAYPQAMATSRIDLAAHVAAPGGRQRFVLTDRVMDGCRGCEPVAVALMALEFTAGRQVARDTVGWFPVAFSDPARLATALSRGNPMAVQVALTLHGYQPGPMDGVWGAMTAAALRAFQTDHCLPSTPGLQPEAVALLSRAGPHLAPPPCR
;
A
#
# COMPACT_ATOMS: atom_id res chain seq x y z
N MET A 1 -43.21 13.96 55.80
CA MET A 1 -42.50 14.21 54.53
C MET A 1 -41.06 13.77 54.70
N HIS A 2 -40.70 12.56 54.27
CA HIS A 2 -39.32 12.08 54.24
C HIS A 2 -39.12 11.45 52.85
N ARG A 3 -38.28 12.07 52.03
CA ARG A 3 -37.92 11.57 50.69
C ARG A 3 -36.59 10.84 50.81
N SER A 4 -36.62 9.52 50.63
CA SER A 4 -35.43 8.69 50.43
C SER A 4 -34.83 8.98 49.06
N ILE A 5 -33.54 9.33 49.02
CA ILE A 5 -32.77 9.49 47.79
C ILE A 5 -32.00 8.19 47.58
N LEU A 6 -32.40 7.38 46.59
CA LEU A 6 -31.59 6.28 46.07
C LEU A 6 -30.49 6.88 45.19
N ALA A 7 -29.22 6.67 45.56
CA ALA A 7 -28.08 6.93 44.68
C ALA A 7 -27.91 5.75 43.71
N ALA A 8 -28.19 5.97 42.43
CA ALA A 8 -27.86 5.02 41.38
C ALA A 8 -26.35 5.13 41.06
N ILE A 9 -25.58 4.12 41.43
CA ILE A 9 -24.19 3.98 41.03
C ILE A 9 -24.19 3.44 39.59
N LEU A 10 -23.99 4.33 38.61
CA LEU A 10 -23.68 3.93 37.24
C LEU A 10 -22.29 3.27 37.24
N GLY A 11 -22.24 1.95 37.03
CA GLY A 11 -20.99 1.25 36.78
C GLY A 11 -20.43 1.68 35.43
N LEU A 12 -19.29 2.37 35.43
CA LEU A 12 -18.45 2.48 34.23
C LEU A 12 -17.90 1.09 33.91
N THR A 13 -18.45 0.44 32.89
CA THR A 13 -17.77 -0.65 32.20
C THR A 13 -16.57 -0.05 31.46
N LEU A 14 -15.38 -0.18 32.05
CA LEU A 14 -14.12 -0.02 31.33
C LEU A 14 -14.07 -1.16 30.30
N ALA A 15 -14.17 -0.83 29.01
CA ALA A 15 -13.84 -1.76 27.95
C ALA A 15 -12.38 -2.19 28.14
N ALA A 16 -12.15 -3.50 28.28
CA ALA A 16 -10.82 -4.06 28.27
C ALA A 16 -10.11 -3.69 26.95
N PRO A 17 -8.77 -3.53 26.94
CA PRO A 17 -8.05 -3.34 25.70
C PRO A 17 -8.19 -4.62 24.87
N ALA A 18 -9.02 -4.60 23.84
CA ALA A 18 -8.81 -5.48 22.70
C ALA A 18 -7.44 -5.12 22.10
N GLN A 19 -6.76 -6.09 21.47
CA GLN A 19 -5.82 -5.93 20.34
C GLN A 19 -4.44 -6.60 20.45
N ALA A 20 -3.99 -7.15 21.59
CA ALA A 20 -2.69 -7.87 21.60
C ALA A 20 -2.77 -9.31 21.03
N ASP A 21 -3.95 -9.96 21.08
CA ASP A 21 -4.13 -11.36 20.66
C ASP A 21 -4.76 -11.50 19.25
N GLU A 22 -4.93 -10.37 18.55
CA GLU A 22 -5.56 -10.28 17.22
C GLU A 22 -4.58 -10.04 16.07
N THR A 23 -3.32 -9.70 16.35
CA THR A 23 -2.32 -9.48 15.30
C THR A 23 -1.93 -10.78 14.61
N ILE A 24 -1.93 -10.80 13.29
CA ILE A 24 -1.46 -11.93 12.48
C ILE A 24 0.03 -11.77 12.17
N GLY A 25 0.76 -12.87 12.10
CA GLY A 25 2.19 -12.88 11.74
C GLY A 25 2.55 -13.96 10.71
N PRO A 26 3.85 -14.17 10.45
CA PRO A 26 4.33 -15.16 9.48
C PRO A 26 3.86 -16.59 9.77
N GLN A 27 3.61 -16.95 11.03
CA GLN A 27 3.09 -18.25 11.44
C GLN A 27 1.59 -18.45 11.15
N ASP A 28 0.88 -17.39 10.76
CA ASP A 28 -0.57 -17.38 10.56
C ASP A 28 -0.97 -17.40 9.08
N VAL A 29 -0.01 -17.71 8.20
CA VAL A 29 -0.22 -17.90 6.76
C VAL A 29 -0.01 -19.37 6.37
N LEU A 30 -0.63 -19.79 5.27
CA LEU A 30 -0.41 -21.11 4.70
C LEU A 30 1.04 -21.26 4.21
N PRO A 31 1.63 -22.46 4.34
CA PRO A 31 2.92 -22.75 3.75
C PRO A 31 2.89 -22.55 2.22
N PRO A 32 3.98 -22.03 1.61
CA PRO A 32 4.04 -21.74 0.17
C PRO A 32 3.89 -22.98 -0.74
N GLU A 33 4.08 -24.19 -0.19
CA GLU A 33 4.02 -25.46 -0.92
C GLU A 33 2.59 -26.05 -1.02
N THR A 34 1.59 -25.29 -0.59
CA THR A 34 0.18 -25.73 -0.59
C THR A 34 -0.49 -25.38 -1.92
N GLU A 35 -0.44 -26.29 -2.90
CA GLU A 35 -1.20 -26.25 -4.17
C GLU A 35 -2.72 -25.96 -3.95
N PRO A 36 -3.45 -25.44 -4.97
CA PRO A 36 -4.76 -24.80 -4.79
C PRO A 36 -5.79 -25.82 -4.33
N ALA A 37 -6.26 -25.71 -3.08
CA ALA A 37 -6.94 -26.89 -2.53
C ALA A 37 -8.07 -26.65 -1.50
N CYS A 38 -8.40 -25.40 -1.18
CA CYS A 38 -9.64 -25.05 -0.49
C CYS A 38 -10.53 -24.17 -1.38
N THR A 39 -11.18 -24.80 -2.36
CA THR A 39 -12.01 -24.11 -3.38
C THR A 39 -13.51 -24.29 -3.16
N GLN A 40 -13.91 -24.96 -2.08
CA GLN A 40 -15.31 -25.16 -1.69
C GLN A 40 -15.61 -24.33 -0.47
N LEU A 41 -16.73 -23.58 -0.49
CA LEU A 41 -17.15 -22.77 0.65
C LEU A 41 -17.58 -23.65 1.83
N ALA A 42 -18.27 -24.75 1.54
CA ALA A 42 -18.58 -25.77 2.54
C ALA A 42 -17.28 -26.46 2.99
N GLY A 43 -17.05 -26.47 4.32
CA GLY A 43 -15.83 -27.06 4.90
C GLY A 43 -14.56 -26.24 4.66
N PHE A 44 -14.65 -25.00 4.15
CA PHE A 44 -13.49 -24.17 3.83
C PHE A 44 -12.50 -24.01 4.99
N TYR A 45 -13.00 -23.70 6.19
CA TYR A 45 -12.12 -23.49 7.35
C TYR A 45 -11.49 -24.80 7.86
N ASP A 46 -12.20 -25.91 7.80
CA ASP A 46 -11.67 -27.24 8.15
C ASP A 46 -10.57 -27.66 7.17
N CYS A 47 -10.78 -27.34 5.89
CA CYS A 47 -9.82 -27.54 4.82
C CYS A 47 -8.52 -26.74 5.05
N LEU A 48 -8.62 -25.50 5.55
CA LEU A 48 -7.46 -24.69 5.92
C LEU A 48 -6.75 -25.25 7.17
N ALA A 49 -7.51 -25.65 8.18
CA ALA A 49 -6.96 -26.28 9.38
C ALA A 49 -6.18 -27.56 9.04
N GLY A 50 -6.75 -28.42 8.19
CA GLY A 50 -6.10 -29.64 7.70
C GLY A 50 -4.84 -29.39 6.86
N ARG A 51 -4.62 -28.15 6.41
CA ARG A 51 -3.41 -27.70 5.71
C ARG A 51 -2.40 -26.99 6.61
N GLY A 52 -2.66 -26.99 7.92
CA GLY A 52 -1.75 -26.41 8.90
C GLY A 52 -1.89 -24.90 9.06
N LEU A 53 -2.97 -24.28 8.58
CA LEU A 53 -3.24 -22.89 8.94
C LEU A 53 -3.52 -22.80 10.44
N SER A 54 -2.87 -21.85 11.12
CA SER A 54 -3.05 -21.65 12.56
C SER A 54 -4.50 -21.28 12.90
N GLU A 55 -4.92 -21.50 14.15
CA GLU A 55 -6.23 -21.03 14.63
C GLU A 55 -6.42 -19.53 14.43
N ARG A 56 -5.33 -18.75 14.57
CA ARG A 56 -5.36 -17.30 14.37
C ARG A 56 -5.53 -16.95 12.89
N GLY A 57 -4.85 -17.65 11.99
CA GLY A 57 -5.06 -17.54 10.55
C GLY A 57 -6.49 -17.91 10.13
N ILE A 58 -7.08 -18.94 10.75
CA ILE A 58 -8.49 -19.31 10.54
C ILE A 58 -9.44 -18.21 11.02
N ARG A 59 -9.18 -17.60 12.20
CA ARG A 59 -9.95 -16.45 12.69
C ARG A 59 -9.85 -15.27 11.73
N PHE A 60 -8.65 -14.97 11.23
CA PHE A 60 -8.44 -13.93 10.22
C PHE A 60 -9.25 -14.21 8.94
N ALA A 61 -9.21 -15.44 8.42
CA ALA A 61 -10.03 -15.82 7.26
C ALA A 61 -11.54 -15.60 7.49
N ARG A 62 -12.03 -15.87 8.70
CA ARG A 62 -13.42 -15.59 9.10
C ARG A 62 -13.71 -14.09 9.20
N GLN A 63 -12.76 -13.31 9.72
CA GLN A 63 -12.87 -11.86 9.79
C GLN A 63 -13.01 -11.23 8.41
N LEU A 64 -12.24 -11.69 7.42
CA LEU A 64 -12.37 -11.23 6.02
C LEU A 64 -13.78 -11.49 5.46
N ALA A 65 -14.36 -12.66 5.75
CA ALA A 65 -15.73 -12.98 5.32
C ALA A 65 -16.79 -12.10 6.01
N ALA A 66 -16.54 -11.69 7.25
CA ALA A 66 -17.45 -10.86 8.03
C ALA A 66 -17.31 -9.36 7.75
N ASP A 67 -16.19 -8.91 7.19
CA ASP A 67 -15.98 -7.52 6.82
C ASP A 67 -16.89 -7.13 5.64
N PRO A 68 -17.80 -6.16 5.78
CA PRO A 68 -18.75 -5.80 4.72
C PRO A 68 -18.07 -5.21 3.46
N ARG A 69 -16.80 -4.80 3.55
CA ARG A 69 -16.01 -4.30 2.41
C ARG A 69 -15.39 -5.44 1.60
N ILE A 70 -15.17 -6.61 2.22
CA ILE A 70 -14.54 -7.78 1.60
C ILE A 70 -15.58 -8.87 1.32
N GLY A 71 -16.34 -9.28 2.35
CA GLY A 71 -17.54 -10.12 2.23
C GLY A 71 -17.28 -11.56 1.77
N THR A 72 -16.02 -12.00 1.73
CA THR A 72 -15.63 -13.34 1.31
C THR A 72 -14.43 -13.83 2.11
N PRO A 73 -14.39 -15.12 2.51
CA PRO A 73 -13.22 -15.64 3.20
C PRO A 73 -12.01 -15.68 2.27
N GLY A 74 -10.85 -15.39 2.84
CA GLY A 74 -9.56 -15.42 2.15
C GLY A 74 -8.57 -16.35 2.84
N MET A 75 -7.63 -16.88 2.06
CA MET A 75 -6.53 -17.72 2.52
C MET A 75 -5.28 -16.85 2.63
N PRO A 76 -4.76 -16.57 3.83
CA PRO A 76 -3.48 -15.88 3.95
C PRO A 76 -2.38 -16.84 3.47
N VAL A 77 -1.59 -16.42 2.48
CA VAL A 77 -0.57 -17.25 1.80
C VAL A 77 0.83 -16.65 1.84
N GLY A 78 0.97 -15.42 2.35
CA GLY A 78 2.25 -14.75 2.51
C GLY A 78 2.14 -13.61 3.50
N PHE A 79 3.24 -13.29 4.18
CA PHE A 79 3.30 -12.22 5.16
C PHE A 79 4.64 -11.48 5.06
N ILE A 80 4.60 -10.16 5.18
CA ILE A 80 5.80 -9.31 5.23
C ILE A 80 5.66 -8.39 6.43
N GLU A 81 6.56 -8.56 7.40
CA GLU A 81 6.67 -7.69 8.57
C GLU A 81 7.37 -6.38 8.18
N LEU A 82 6.68 -5.26 8.40
CA LEU A 82 7.12 -3.92 7.99
C LEU A 82 7.06 -2.88 9.11
N GLY A 83 6.41 -3.20 10.23
CA GLY A 83 6.33 -2.32 11.40
C GLY A 83 5.05 -2.52 12.20
N ALA A 84 4.35 -1.43 12.51
CA ALA A 84 3.06 -1.51 13.19
C ALA A 84 1.91 -1.89 12.25
N VAL A 85 2.12 -1.68 10.95
CA VAL A 85 1.24 -2.13 9.87
C VAL A 85 2.05 -3.06 8.98
N ASP A 86 1.53 -4.25 8.73
CA ASP A 86 2.21 -5.29 7.95
C ASP A 86 1.44 -5.62 6.68
N LEU A 87 2.06 -6.41 5.81
CA LEU A 87 1.40 -6.93 4.61
C LEU A 87 1.04 -8.38 4.80
N VAL A 88 -0.17 -8.73 4.38
CA VAL A 88 -0.55 -10.13 4.14
C VAL A 88 -1.00 -10.29 2.70
N GLN A 89 -0.45 -11.28 2.02
CA GLN A 89 -0.96 -11.75 0.74
C GLN A 89 -2.08 -12.73 1.01
N VAL A 90 -3.25 -12.48 0.41
CA VAL A 90 -4.45 -13.27 0.59
C VAL A 90 -4.96 -13.75 -0.76
N GLN A 91 -5.20 -15.05 -0.85
CA GLN A 91 -5.92 -15.64 -1.97
C GLN A 91 -7.41 -15.75 -1.64
N PHE A 92 -8.26 -15.19 -2.47
CA PHE A 92 -9.71 -15.22 -2.38
C PHE A 92 -10.29 -16.17 -3.44
N PRO A 93 -10.44 -17.48 -3.13
CA PRO A 93 -10.75 -18.51 -4.13
C PRO A 93 -12.18 -18.42 -4.68
N PHE A 94 -13.03 -17.59 -4.10
CA PHE A 94 -14.44 -17.43 -4.46
C PHE A 94 -14.72 -16.14 -5.25
N LEU A 95 -13.70 -15.32 -5.51
CA LEU A 95 -13.85 -14.17 -6.40
C LEU A 95 -13.84 -14.64 -7.87
N ALA A 96 -14.63 -13.96 -8.70
CA ALA A 96 -14.71 -14.26 -10.13
C ALA A 96 -13.47 -13.82 -10.91
N ASN A 97 -12.64 -12.94 -10.33
CA ASN A 97 -11.46 -12.34 -10.92
C ASN A 97 -10.46 -11.92 -9.82
N THR A 98 -9.18 -11.84 -10.17
CA THR A 98 -8.04 -11.48 -9.30
C THR A 98 -8.13 -12.11 -7.90
N ASN A 99 -7.76 -13.37 -7.83
CA ASN A 99 -7.83 -14.14 -6.58
C ASN A 99 -6.76 -13.70 -5.58
N ASP A 100 -5.60 -13.23 -6.03
CA ASP A 100 -4.50 -12.86 -5.13
C ASP A 100 -4.49 -11.35 -4.87
N GLN A 101 -4.52 -10.95 -3.61
CA GLN A 101 -4.58 -9.55 -3.19
C GLN A 101 -3.67 -9.30 -1.99
N ILE A 102 -3.17 -8.08 -1.88
CA ILE A 102 -2.40 -7.62 -0.72
C ILE A 102 -3.33 -6.80 0.18
N LEU A 103 -3.31 -7.10 1.48
CA LEU A 103 -4.01 -6.34 2.51
C LEU A 103 -3.00 -5.74 3.48
N LEU A 104 -3.29 -4.55 4.01
CA LEU A 104 -2.57 -4.04 5.18
C LEU A 104 -3.26 -4.52 6.45
N VAL A 105 -2.48 -5.02 7.40
CA VAL A 105 -2.98 -5.65 8.64
C VAL A 105 -2.21 -5.16 9.86
N ASN A 106 -2.66 -5.56 11.05
CA ASN A 106 -2.09 -5.23 12.37
C ASN A 106 -2.15 -3.75 12.79
N GLY A 107 -2.48 -2.84 11.87
CA GLY A 107 -2.82 -1.47 12.19
C GLY A 107 -4.11 -1.33 13.00
N SER A 108 -4.26 -0.22 13.71
CA SER A 108 -5.42 0.04 14.58
C SER A 108 -6.73 0.27 13.82
N ASP A 109 -6.65 0.56 12.53
CA ASP A 109 -7.82 0.74 11.65
C ASP A 109 -8.39 -0.58 11.12
N GLY A 110 -7.88 -1.72 11.63
CA GLY A 110 -8.22 -3.05 11.16
C GLY A 110 -7.62 -3.34 9.79
N VAL A 111 -8.28 -4.23 9.05
CA VAL A 111 -7.83 -4.63 7.71
C VAL A 111 -8.08 -3.49 6.72
N VAL A 112 -7.01 -3.07 6.03
CA VAL A 112 -7.10 -2.12 4.91
C VAL A 112 -7.07 -2.90 3.60
N HIS A 113 -8.22 -2.92 2.92
CA HIS A 113 -8.37 -3.56 1.63
C HIS A 113 -7.97 -2.59 0.51
N LEU A 114 -6.79 -2.83 -0.09
CA LEU A 114 -6.23 -1.92 -1.09
C LEU A 114 -7.13 -1.77 -2.32
N ALA A 115 -7.78 -2.84 -2.78
CA ALA A 115 -8.66 -2.81 -3.96
C ALA A 115 -9.94 -1.98 -3.75
N ALA A 116 -10.33 -1.67 -2.51
CA ALA A 116 -11.44 -0.78 -2.19
C ALA A 116 -11.04 0.72 -2.23
N THR A 117 -9.78 1.02 -2.57
CA THR A 117 -9.25 2.38 -2.61
C THR A 117 -9.63 3.09 -3.91
N GLN A 118 -10.13 4.33 -3.80
CA GLN A 118 -10.46 5.18 -4.94
C GLN A 118 -9.28 6.10 -5.30
N PHE A 119 -8.93 6.15 -6.58
CA PHE A 119 -7.83 6.97 -7.12
C PHE A 119 -8.39 8.12 -7.94
N ASP A 120 -8.99 9.10 -7.25
CA ASP A 120 -9.47 10.31 -7.90
C ASP A 120 -8.30 11.06 -8.54
N ALA A 121 -8.57 11.71 -9.69
CA ALA A 121 -7.58 12.50 -10.39
C ALA A 121 -7.30 13.81 -9.62
N PRO A 122 -6.10 14.02 -9.04
CA PRO A 122 -5.79 15.28 -8.40
C PRO A 122 -5.65 16.41 -9.44
N ALA A 123 -5.85 17.66 -9.00
CA ALA A 123 -5.75 18.84 -9.85
C ALA A 123 -4.30 19.35 -10.03
N ASP A 124 -3.30 18.48 -9.94
CA ASP A 124 -1.90 18.87 -10.16
C ASP A 124 -1.58 19.05 -11.66
N PRO A 125 -0.56 19.86 -12.01
CA PRO A 125 -0.25 20.15 -13.41
C PRO A 125 0.03 18.92 -14.28
N GLY A 126 0.67 17.87 -13.73
CA GLY A 126 0.98 16.64 -14.43
C GLY A 126 -0.28 15.85 -14.78
N THR A 127 -1.16 15.66 -13.79
CA THR A 127 -2.47 15.01 -14.01
C THR A 127 -3.34 15.81 -14.97
N LEU A 128 -3.40 17.13 -14.85
CA LEU A 128 -4.16 17.98 -15.76
C LEU A 128 -3.59 17.99 -17.19
N ALA A 129 -2.28 17.79 -17.37
CA ALA A 129 -1.69 17.60 -18.70
C ALA A 129 -2.13 16.27 -19.33
N LEU A 130 -2.17 15.20 -18.53
CA LEU A 130 -2.67 13.89 -18.97
C LEU A 130 -4.15 13.95 -19.35
N LEU A 131 -5.01 14.55 -18.51
CA LEU A 131 -6.44 14.67 -18.78
C LEU A 131 -6.75 15.52 -20.02
N ARG A 132 -5.90 16.50 -20.36
CA ARG A 132 -6.02 17.24 -21.63
C ARG A 132 -5.71 16.37 -22.85
N ALA A 133 -4.76 15.44 -22.73
CA ALA A 133 -4.40 14.51 -23.80
C ALA A 133 -5.40 13.33 -23.89
N TYR A 134 -5.96 12.91 -22.76
CA TYR A 134 -6.86 11.76 -22.60
C TYR A 134 -8.10 12.16 -21.77
N PRO A 135 -9.09 12.83 -22.37
CA PRO A 135 -10.24 13.36 -21.64
C PRO A 135 -11.18 12.31 -21.04
N GLN A 136 -11.03 11.02 -21.39
CA GLN A 136 -11.79 9.91 -20.81
C GLN A 136 -10.92 9.05 -19.88
N ALA A 137 -9.75 9.55 -19.48
CA ALA A 137 -8.84 8.84 -18.59
C ALA A 137 -9.47 8.58 -17.22
N MET A 138 -9.42 7.32 -16.78
CA MET A 138 -9.95 6.87 -15.51
C MET A 138 -9.05 5.80 -14.88
N ALA A 139 -8.89 5.85 -13.57
CA ALA A 139 -8.26 4.79 -12.79
C ALA A 139 -9.16 3.53 -12.77
N THR A 140 -8.56 2.34 -12.70
CA THR A 140 -9.28 1.07 -12.92
C THR A 140 -9.56 0.24 -11.66
N SER A 141 -9.09 0.71 -10.51
CA SER A 141 -9.03 -0.03 -9.25
C SER A 141 -8.20 -1.32 -9.35
N ARG A 142 -7.17 -1.33 -10.21
CA ARG A 142 -6.16 -2.40 -10.28
C ARG A 142 -4.95 -1.96 -9.48
N ILE A 143 -5.07 -2.11 -8.16
CA ILE A 143 -4.15 -1.52 -7.19
C ILE A 143 -2.97 -2.46 -6.94
N ASP A 144 -1.77 -1.94 -7.17
CA ASP A 144 -0.51 -2.60 -6.85
C ASP A 144 0.22 -1.80 -5.75
N LEU A 145 0.97 -2.50 -4.89
CA LEU A 145 1.87 -1.85 -3.94
C LEU A 145 3.18 -1.52 -4.66
N ALA A 146 3.58 -0.25 -4.65
CA ALA A 146 4.83 0.21 -5.26
C ALA A 146 5.95 0.34 -4.25
N ALA A 147 5.68 0.83 -3.04
CA ALA A 147 6.72 1.09 -2.05
C ALA A 147 6.22 1.01 -0.60
N HIS A 148 7.16 0.74 0.31
CA HIS A 148 7.01 0.99 1.73
C HIS A 148 8.29 1.62 2.29
N VAL A 149 8.13 2.68 3.08
CA VAL A 149 9.20 3.30 3.87
C VAL A 149 8.73 3.45 5.31
N ALA A 150 9.55 2.97 6.25
CA ALA A 150 9.39 3.25 7.68
C ALA A 150 10.30 4.41 8.09
N ALA A 151 9.82 5.25 9.00
CA ALA A 151 10.59 6.36 9.55
C ALA A 151 10.46 6.43 11.08
N PRO A 152 11.38 7.16 11.77
CA PRO A 152 11.33 7.30 13.22
C PRO A 152 9.97 7.78 13.73
N GLY A 153 9.64 7.36 14.96
CA GLY A 153 8.35 7.64 15.58
C GLY A 153 7.22 6.71 15.14
N GLY A 154 7.55 5.52 14.62
CA GLY A 154 6.56 4.54 14.17
C GLY A 154 5.78 4.97 12.93
N ARG A 155 6.39 5.82 12.09
CA ARG A 155 5.76 6.28 10.84
C ARG A 155 5.97 5.24 9.75
N GLN A 156 4.93 4.96 8.98
CA GLN A 156 5.01 4.10 7.80
C GLN A 156 4.26 4.77 6.64
N ARG A 157 4.91 4.84 5.49
CA ARG A 157 4.32 5.29 4.24
C ARG A 157 4.24 4.12 3.28
N PHE A 158 3.05 3.88 2.73
CA PHE A 158 2.83 2.91 1.65
C PHE A 158 2.46 3.68 0.39
N VAL A 159 3.10 3.37 -0.73
CA VAL A 159 2.79 3.97 -2.03
C VAL A 159 2.10 2.92 -2.89
N LEU A 160 0.95 3.29 -3.43
CA LEU A 160 0.08 2.45 -4.22
C LEU A 160 -0.01 3.00 -5.64
N THR A 161 -0.13 2.10 -6.62
CA THR A 161 -0.34 2.45 -8.03
C THR A 161 -1.66 1.89 -8.55
N ASP A 162 -2.32 2.62 -9.45
CA ASP A 162 -3.42 2.11 -10.29
C ASP A 162 -3.12 2.38 -11.76
N ARG A 163 -3.66 1.54 -12.64
CA ARG A 163 -3.62 1.78 -14.09
C ARG A 163 -4.68 2.79 -14.46
N VAL A 164 -4.30 3.75 -15.30
CA VAL A 164 -5.20 4.73 -15.88
C VAL A 164 -5.41 4.41 -17.36
N MET A 165 -6.66 4.31 -17.76
CA MET A 165 -7.09 3.91 -19.11
C MET A 165 -7.96 5.00 -19.71
N ASP A 166 -7.95 5.16 -21.03
CA ASP A 166 -8.75 6.16 -21.72
C ASP A 166 -10.03 5.55 -22.29
N GLY A 167 -11.17 5.77 -21.63
CA GLY A 167 -12.49 5.38 -22.15
C GLY A 167 -12.81 3.88 -22.22
N CYS A 168 -11.90 2.98 -21.84
CA CYS A 168 -12.10 1.52 -21.91
C CYS A 168 -11.29 0.75 -20.86
N ARG A 169 -11.91 -0.27 -20.25
CA ARG A 169 -11.27 -1.11 -19.20
C ARG A 169 -10.27 -2.15 -19.72
N GLY A 170 -10.23 -2.41 -21.03
CA GLY A 170 -9.39 -3.44 -21.66
C GLY A 170 -8.30 -2.92 -22.60
N CYS A 171 -8.15 -1.60 -22.70
CA CYS A 171 -7.18 -0.96 -23.60
C CYS A 171 -5.75 -0.94 -23.03
N GLU A 172 -4.82 -0.30 -23.75
CA GLU A 172 -3.50 -0.04 -23.20
C GLU A 172 -3.58 1.10 -22.16
N PRO A 173 -2.90 0.99 -21.01
CA PRO A 173 -2.84 2.08 -20.04
C PRO A 173 -2.17 3.33 -20.63
N VAL A 174 -2.77 4.50 -20.40
CA VAL A 174 -2.23 5.79 -20.85
C VAL A 174 -1.39 6.45 -19.75
N ALA A 175 -1.67 6.12 -18.49
CA ALA A 175 -0.98 6.65 -17.33
C ALA A 175 -1.02 5.65 -16.16
N VAL A 176 -0.30 6.00 -15.10
CA VAL A 176 -0.35 5.34 -13.80
C VAL A 176 -0.70 6.39 -12.75
N ALA A 177 -1.68 6.07 -11.90
CA ALA A 177 -2.08 6.91 -10.78
C ALA A 177 -1.30 6.50 -9.53
N LEU A 178 -0.86 7.48 -8.74
CA LEU A 178 -0.15 7.27 -7.47
C LEU A 178 -0.97 7.77 -6.30
N MET A 179 -1.04 6.94 -5.26
CA MET A 179 -1.57 7.30 -3.95
C MET A 179 -0.56 6.93 -2.88
N ALA A 180 -0.57 7.65 -1.77
CA ALA A 180 0.12 7.22 -0.57
C ALA A 180 -0.81 7.12 0.64
N LEU A 181 -0.56 6.11 1.46
CA LEU A 181 -1.18 5.93 2.77
C LEU A 181 -0.11 6.16 3.84
N GLU A 182 -0.40 7.06 4.77
CA GLU A 182 0.48 7.40 5.88
C GLU A 182 -0.07 6.84 7.19
N PHE A 183 0.78 6.17 7.94
CA PHE A 183 0.47 5.62 9.25
C PHE A 183 1.43 6.16 10.30
N THR A 184 0.95 6.31 11.53
CA THR A 184 1.78 6.60 12.71
C THR A 184 1.34 5.71 13.84
N ALA A 185 2.26 4.89 14.34
CA ALA A 185 2.02 3.90 15.39
C ALA A 185 0.80 3.00 15.08
N GLY A 186 0.69 2.51 13.84
CA GLY A 186 -0.37 1.60 13.41
C GLY A 186 -1.67 2.27 12.96
N ARG A 187 -1.86 3.58 13.20
CA ARG A 187 -3.06 4.32 12.79
C ARG A 187 -2.82 5.10 11.50
N GLN A 188 -3.71 4.98 10.53
CA GLN A 188 -3.73 5.77 9.31
C GLN A 188 -4.01 7.23 9.66
N VAL A 189 -3.05 8.10 9.34
CA VAL A 189 -3.11 9.53 9.64
C VAL A 189 -3.36 10.38 8.41
N ALA A 190 -3.01 9.88 7.22
CA ALA A 190 -3.29 10.57 5.97
C ALA A 190 -3.45 9.60 4.79
N ARG A 191 -4.10 10.11 3.74
CA ARG A 191 -4.23 9.49 2.43
C ARG A 191 -4.04 10.60 1.40
N ASP A 192 -2.99 10.48 0.58
CA ASP A 192 -2.63 11.50 -0.41
C ASP A 192 -2.82 10.96 -1.82
N THR A 193 -3.68 11.60 -2.62
CA THR A 193 -3.69 11.42 -4.08
C THR A 193 -2.50 12.18 -4.66
N VAL A 194 -1.41 11.47 -4.98
CA VAL A 194 -0.12 12.13 -5.29
C VAL A 194 -0.12 12.76 -6.68
N GLY A 195 -0.59 12.02 -7.68
CA GLY A 195 -0.57 12.47 -9.08
C GLY A 195 -0.67 11.30 -10.06
N TRP A 196 -0.94 11.62 -11.32
CA TRP A 196 -0.87 10.68 -12.43
C TRP A 196 0.36 10.96 -13.28
N PHE A 197 1.03 9.92 -13.75
CA PHE A 197 2.21 10.06 -14.60
C PHE A 197 2.11 9.20 -15.88
N PRO A 198 2.76 9.60 -16.98
CA PRO A 198 2.70 8.85 -18.24
C PRO A 198 3.26 7.43 -18.09
N VAL A 199 2.61 6.44 -18.72
CA VAL A 199 3.04 5.02 -18.67
C VAL A 199 4.50 4.82 -19.09
N ALA A 200 5.06 5.72 -19.89
CA ALA A 200 6.47 5.71 -20.31
C ALA A 200 7.47 5.69 -19.14
N PHE A 201 7.14 6.26 -17.97
CA PHE A 201 8.01 6.18 -16.78
C PHE A 201 7.86 4.88 -15.98
N SER A 202 6.94 3.99 -16.37
CA SER A 202 6.85 2.63 -15.82
C SER A 202 7.86 1.68 -16.46
N ASP A 203 8.44 2.04 -17.61
CA ASP A 203 9.52 1.29 -18.25
C ASP A 203 10.88 1.68 -17.62
N PRO A 204 11.62 0.73 -17.02
CA PRO A 204 12.88 1.02 -16.35
C PRO A 204 13.92 1.72 -17.23
N ALA A 205 14.01 1.36 -18.52
CA ALA A 205 15.01 1.91 -19.42
C ALA A 205 14.68 3.35 -19.84
N ARG A 206 13.40 3.63 -20.12
CA ARG A 206 12.90 4.98 -20.38
C ARG A 206 13.03 5.87 -19.16
N LEU A 207 12.71 5.35 -17.98
CA LEU A 207 12.90 6.06 -16.71
C LEU A 207 14.37 6.39 -16.49
N ALA A 208 15.28 5.42 -16.59
CA ALA A 208 16.73 5.63 -16.47
C ALA A 208 17.26 6.69 -17.46
N THR A 209 16.76 6.68 -18.69
CA THR A 209 17.11 7.69 -19.72
C THR A 209 16.64 9.08 -19.31
N ALA A 210 15.42 9.22 -18.81
CA ALA A 210 14.87 10.50 -18.36
C ALA A 210 15.59 11.04 -17.12
N LEU A 211 15.90 10.15 -16.15
CA LEU A 211 16.68 10.47 -14.95
C LEU A 211 18.09 10.93 -15.30
N SER A 212 18.79 10.23 -16.20
CA SER A 212 20.14 10.61 -16.67
C SER A 212 20.17 11.98 -17.35
N ARG A 213 19.03 12.43 -17.93
CA ARG A 213 18.88 13.77 -18.53
C ARG A 213 18.45 14.84 -17.52
N GLY A 214 18.32 14.50 -16.24
CA GLY A 214 17.88 15.42 -15.19
C GLY A 214 16.43 15.86 -15.33
N ASN A 215 15.55 15.04 -15.93
CA ASN A 215 14.12 15.37 -16.06
C ASN A 215 13.48 15.43 -14.65
N PRO A 216 12.99 16.61 -14.18
CA PRO A 216 12.50 16.72 -12.81
C PRO A 216 11.23 15.90 -12.54
N MET A 217 10.34 15.78 -13.52
CA MET A 217 9.14 14.95 -13.40
C MET A 217 9.52 13.47 -13.22
N ALA A 218 10.51 12.98 -13.98
CA ALA A 218 11.02 11.62 -13.82
C ALA A 218 11.63 11.40 -12.42
N VAL A 219 12.31 12.41 -11.87
CA VAL A 219 12.84 12.36 -10.50
C VAL A 219 11.72 12.30 -9.47
N GLN A 220 10.71 13.15 -9.58
CA GLN A 220 9.55 13.16 -8.68
C GLN A 220 8.78 11.83 -8.73
N VAL A 221 8.58 11.27 -9.93
CA VAL A 221 7.94 9.96 -10.10
C VAL A 221 8.77 8.86 -9.46
N ALA A 222 10.07 8.78 -9.78
CA ALA A 222 10.94 7.73 -9.25
C ALA A 222 11.07 7.80 -7.72
N LEU A 223 11.28 8.99 -7.15
CA LEU A 223 11.35 9.15 -5.69
C LEU A 223 10.02 8.73 -5.01
N THR A 224 8.88 9.06 -5.61
CA THR A 224 7.57 8.62 -5.09
C THR A 224 7.42 7.11 -5.16
N LEU A 225 7.79 6.47 -6.26
CA LEU A 225 7.75 5.02 -6.43
C LEU A 225 8.67 4.27 -5.45
N HIS A 226 9.70 4.94 -4.90
CA HIS A 226 10.56 4.44 -3.84
C HIS A 226 10.09 4.84 -2.43
N GLY A 227 8.92 5.48 -2.31
CA GLY A 227 8.32 5.83 -1.02
C GLY A 227 8.72 7.19 -0.45
N TYR A 228 9.45 8.02 -1.19
CA TYR A 228 9.84 9.37 -0.74
C TYR A 228 8.78 10.41 -1.14
N GLN A 229 8.83 11.59 -0.53
CA GLN A 229 7.88 12.69 -0.75
C GLN A 229 8.56 13.88 -1.47
N PRO A 230 8.69 13.87 -2.80
CA PRO A 230 9.39 14.92 -3.55
C PRO A 230 8.55 16.18 -3.79
N GLY A 231 7.32 16.24 -3.27
CA GLY A 231 6.34 17.29 -3.53
C GLY A 231 5.39 16.96 -4.69
N PRO A 232 4.68 17.97 -5.22
CA PRO A 232 3.78 17.79 -6.37
C PRO A 232 4.50 17.27 -7.61
N MET A 233 3.79 16.53 -8.46
CA MET A 233 4.29 16.03 -9.74
C MET A 233 4.16 17.09 -10.85
N ASP A 234 4.83 18.22 -10.63
CA ASP A 234 4.75 19.42 -11.48
C ASP A 234 5.92 19.57 -12.45
N GLY A 235 6.95 18.71 -12.37
CA GLY A 235 8.15 18.81 -13.18
C GLY A 235 9.07 19.96 -12.77
N VAL A 236 8.94 20.50 -11.55
CA VAL A 236 9.80 21.55 -11.00
C VAL A 236 10.75 20.97 -9.95
N TRP A 237 12.05 21.13 -10.16
CA TRP A 237 13.06 20.73 -9.17
C TRP A 237 13.10 21.71 -8.00
N GLY A 238 12.20 21.53 -7.03
CA GLY A 238 12.07 22.38 -5.86
C GLY A 238 12.81 21.87 -4.61
N ALA A 239 12.59 22.58 -3.48
CA ALA A 239 13.19 22.23 -2.19
C ALA A 239 12.74 20.85 -1.69
N MET A 240 11.48 20.48 -1.90
CA MET A 240 10.94 19.16 -1.53
C MET A 240 11.61 18.04 -2.34
N THR A 241 11.76 18.22 -3.66
CA THR A 241 12.43 17.25 -4.53
C THR A 241 13.89 17.08 -4.14
N ALA A 242 14.60 18.17 -3.85
CA ALA A 242 15.98 18.12 -3.39
C ALA A 242 16.12 17.44 -2.01
N ALA A 243 15.18 17.67 -1.09
CA ALA A 243 15.17 17.02 0.23
C ALA A 243 14.87 15.52 0.13
N ALA A 244 13.89 15.13 -0.69
CA ALA A 244 13.57 13.73 -0.95
C ALA A 244 14.74 12.99 -1.61
N LEU A 245 15.43 13.61 -2.57
CA LEU A 245 16.62 13.00 -3.17
C LEU A 245 17.75 12.81 -2.15
N ARG A 246 18.00 13.79 -1.27
CA ARG A 246 19.01 13.65 -0.22
C ARG A 246 18.67 12.54 0.77
N ALA A 247 17.38 12.41 1.13
CA ALA A 247 16.92 11.31 1.98
C ALA A 247 17.14 9.97 1.29
N PHE A 248 16.72 9.84 0.03
CA PHE A 248 16.97 8.65 -0.79
C PHE A 248 18.46 8.30 -0.86
N GLN A 249 19.32 9.27 -1.16
CA GLN A 249 20.76 9.03 -1.19
C GLN A 249 21.27 8.53 0.16
N THR A 250 20.83 9.13 1.26
CA THR A 250 21.25 8.76 2.62
C THR A 250 20.81 7.33 2.96
N ASP A 251 19.55 7.01 2.71
CA ASP A 251 18.94 5.71 3.03
C ASP A 251 19.51 4.58 2.16
N HIS A 252 20.04 4.91 0.98
CA HIS A 252 20.71 3.99 0.06
C HIS A 252 22.25 4.05 0.11
N CYS A 253 22.81 4.70 1.12
CA CYS A 253 24.26 4.80 1.37
C CYS A 253 25.05 5.43 0.21
N LEU A 254 24.39 6.31 -0.54
CA LEU A 254 25.00 7.10 -1.59
C LEU A 254 25.51 8.42 -1.00
N PRO A 255 26.54 9.05 -1.61
CA PRO A 255 26.93 10.39 -1.25
C PRO A 255 25.74 11.36 -1.37
N SER A 256 25.44 12.11 -0.31
CA SER A 256 24.37 13.13 -0.29
C SER A 256 24.83 14.41 -1.00
N THR A 257 25.22 14.27 -2.27
CA THR A 257 25.67 15.38 -3.12
C THR A 257 24.50 15.94 -3.94
N PRO A 258 24.52 17.23 -4.29
CA PRO A 258 23.50 17.80 -5.18
C PRO A 258 23.42 17.05 -6.52
N GLY A 259 22.20 16.76 -6.97
CA GLY A 259 21.93 16.15 -8.27
C GLY A 259 21.93 14.62 -8.28
N LEU A 260 21.66 14.05 -9.46
CA LEU A 260 21.59 12.61 -9.67
C LEU A 260 22.95 12.05 -10.10
N GLN A 261 23.55 11.22 -9.25
CA GLN A 261 24.71 10.42 -9.59
C GLN A 261 24.29 9.15 -10.35
N PRO A 262 25.16 8.55 -11.18
CA PRO A 262 24.85 7.33 -11.94
C PRO A 262 24.30 6.19 -11.07
N GLU A 263 24.81 6.03 -9.85
CA GLU A 263 24.37 5.03 -8.87
C GLU A 263 22.94 5.31 -8.41
N ALA A 264 22.59 6.58 -8.16
CA ALA A 264 21.24 6.99 -7.80
C ALA A 264 20.27 6.72 -8.95
N VAL A 265 20.67 7.02 -10.19
CA VAL A 265 19.86 6.71 -11.39
C VAL A 265 19.60 5.21 -11.49
N ALA A 266 20.63 4.39 -11.32
CA ALA A 266 20.54 2.94 -11.43
C ALA A 266 19.64 2.31 -10.35
N LEU A 267 19.55 2.91 -9.16
CA LEU A 267 18.62 2.47 -8.11
C LEU A 267 17.20 2.97 -8.37
N LEU A 268 17.03 4.26 -8.67
CA LEU A 268 15.73 4.90 -8.91
C LEU A 268 15.00 4.34 -10.12
N SER A 269 15.73 3.79 -11.10
CA SER A 269 15.12 3.20 -12.30
C SER A 269 14.69 1.74 -12.14
N ARG A 270 14.94 1.09 -11.00
CA ARG A 270 14.56 -0.32 -10.79
C ARG A 270 13.04 -0.44 -10.70
N ALA A 271 12.52 -1.56 -11.20
CA ALA A 271 11.13 -1.92 -10.97
C ALA A 271 10.93 -2.31 -9.49
N GLY A 272 9.77 -1.95 -8.94
CA GLY A 272 9.35 -2.30 -7.59
C GLY A 272 8.71 -3.70 -7.49
N PRO A 273 8.05 -4.02 -6.36
CA PRO A 273 7.88 -3.13 -5.21
C PRO A 273 9.18 -2.86 -4.45
N HIS A 274 9.30 -1.67 -3.86
CA HIS A 274 10.43 -1.25 -3.03
C HIS A 274 10.01 -1.26 -1.55
N LEU A 275 10.16 -2.41 -0.88
CA LEU A 275 9.78 -2.59 0.51
C LEU A 275 11.03 -2.52 1.40
N ALA A 276 11.11 -1.46 2.22
CA ALA A 276 12.23 -1.09 3.09
C ALA A 276 13.57 -0.84 2.34
N PRO A 277 14.20 0.35 2.48
CA PRO A 277 15.57 0.50 2.00
C PRO A 277 16.48 -0.45 2.80
N PRO A 278 17.43 -1.16 2.17
CA PRO A 278 18.40 -1.96 2.91
C PRO A 278 19.15 -1.04 3.87
N PRO A 279 19.27 -1.37 5.17
CA PRO A 279 19.96 -0.49 6.11
C PRO A 279 21.40 -0.32 5.66
N CYS A 280 21.89 0.92 5.70
CA CYS A 280 23.31 1.18 5.68
C CYS A 280 23.94 0.47 6.89
N ARG A 281 24.76 -0.55 6.61
CA ARG A 281 25.66 -1.12 7.62
C ARG A 281 26.83 -0.18 7.83
#